data_AF-A0A6J4UH01-F1
#
_entry.id   AF-A0A6J4UH01-F1
#
_cell.length_a   1.000
_cell.length_b   1.000
_cell.length_c   1.000
_cell.angle_alpha   90.00
_cell.angle_beta   90.00
_cell.angle_gamma   90.00
#
_symmetry.space_group_name_H-M   'P 1'
#
loop_
_entity.id
_entity.type
_entity.pdbx_description
1 polymer ?
#
loop_
_entity_poly.entity_id
_entity_poly.type
_entity_poly.pdbx_seq_one_letter_code
_entity_poly.pdbx_strand_id
1 'polypeptide(L)'
;MRSSARRAGALVGVVAMLASGCGRDEESYGERVTSVVQGHAAAIERHQATARSAAAEDPASAAAGLQALAGELEALADDVDALEVPPERAAAADRLIAAYRLLARAALELRTALLARDPAAA
;
A
#
# COMPACT_ATOMS: atom_id res chain seq x y z
N MET A 1 -5.74 27.98 -7.62
CA MET A 1 -4.89 26.86 -7.13
C MET A 1 -5.48 26.28 -5.85
N ARG A 2 -6.54 25.47 -5.94
CA ARG A 2 -7.16 24.79 -4.79
C ARG A 2 -7.89 23.55 -5.31
N SER A 3 -7.46 22.35 -4.92
CA SER A 3 -8.31 21.14 -4.71
C SER A 3 -7.63 19.77 -4.87
N SER A 4 -6.29 19.65 -4.87
CA SER A 4 -5.66 18.31 -4.92
C SER A 4 -5.66 17.56 -3.56
N ALA A 5 -5.86 18.26 -2.44
CA ALA A 5 -5.70 17.69 -1.10
C ALA A 5 -6.90 16.88 -0.58
N ARG A 6 -8.04 16.85 -1.28
CA ARG A 6 -9.27 16.21 -0.76
C ARG A 6 -9.49 14.76 -1.18
N ARG A 7 -8.64 14.19 -2.04
CA ARG A 7 -8.80 12.80 -2.53
C ARG A 7 -7.83 11.79 -1.92
N ALA A 8 -6.77 12.23 -1.24
CA ALA A 8 -5.87 11.35 -0.48
C ALA A 8 -6.49 10.86 0.85
N GLY A 9 -7.48 11.58 1.40
CA GLY A 9 -8.10 11.23 2.69
C GLY A 9 -9.06 10.04 2.69
N ALA A 10 -9.42 9.48 1.53
CA ALA A 10 -10.41 8.41 1.46
C ALA A 10 -9.84 7.01 1.74
N LEU A 11 -8.54 6.78 1.52
CA LEU A 11 -7.89 5.50 1.82
C LEU A 11 -7.50 5.36 3.30
N VAL A 12 -7.22 6.49 3.97
CA VAL A 12 -6.90 6.52 5.42
C VAL A 12 -8.17 6.35 6.28
N GLY A 13 -9.35 6.70 5.76
CA GLY A 13 -10.60 6.70 6.52
C GLY A 13 -11.16 5.31 6.89
N VAL A 14 -10.76 4.24 6.20
CA VAL A 14 -11.32 2.90 6.44
C VAL A 14 -10.68 2.21 7.66
N VAL A 15 -9.51 2.65 8.11
CA VAL A 15 -8.76 2.01 9.20
C VAL A 15 -9.09 2.59 10.58
N ALA A 16 -9.61 3.82 10.67
CA ALA A 16 -9.74 4.55 11.93
C ALA A 16 -10.95 4.16 12.82
N MET A 17 -11.84 3.27 12.40
CA MET A 17 -13.12 3.03 13.09
C MET A 17 -13.12 1.89 14.13
N LEU A 18 -11.96 1.54 14.68
CA LEU A 18 -11.82 0.47 15.69
C LEU A 18 -11.19 0.93 17.03
N ALA A 19 -10.86 2.21 17.19
CA ALA A 19 -10.04 2.72 18.29
C ALA A 19 -10.81 3.41 19.44
N SER A 20 -12.01 2.94 19.79
CA SER A 20 -12.78 3.47 20.93
C SER A 20 -13.19 2.39 21.94
N GLY A 21 -12.20 1.59 22.36
CA GLY A 21 -12.26 0.78 23.58
C GLY A 21 -11.18 1.24 24.55
N CYS A 22 -11.58 1.87 25.65
CA CYS A 22 -10.71 2.34 26.73
C CYS A 22 -9.86 1.20 27.34
N GLY A 23 -8.55 1.39 27.38
CA GLY A 23 -7.60 0.59 28.16
C GLY A 23 -6.21 1.17 28.00
N ARG A 24 -5.64 1.69 29.08
CA ARG A 24 -4.26 2.19 29.15
C ARG A 24 -3.39 0.97 29.46
N ASP A 25 -2.30 0.82 28.73
CA ASP A 25 -1.32 -0.29 28.73
C ASP A 25 -1.62 -1.35 27.65
N GLU A 26 -0.65 -1.49 26.73
CA GLU A 26 -0.69 -2.20 25.42
C GLU A 26 -1.23 -1.35 24.26
N GLU A 27 -0.32 -0.89 23.38
CA GLU A 27 -0.68 -0.33 22.07
C GLU A 27 -1.57 -1.36 21.35
N SER A 28 -2.81 -0.96 21.08
CA SER A 28 -3.80 -1.87 20.51
C SER A 28 -3.29 -2.37 19.17
N TYR A 29 -3.62 -3.63 18.81
CA TYR A 29 -3.22 -4.19 17.51
C TYR A 29 -3.52 -3.25 16.32
N GLY A 30 -4.64 -2.51 16.38
CA GLY A 30 -4.99 -1.52 15.36
C GLY A 30 -4.06 -0.31 15.29
N GLU A 31 -3.53 0.16 16.42
CA GLU A 31 -2.52 1.24 16.46
C GLU A 31 -1.20 0.76 15.88
N ARG A 32 -0.75 -0.46 16.23
CA ARG A 32 0.46 -1.07 15.65
C ARG A 32 0.37 -1.19 14.13
N VAL A 33 -0.74 -1.73 13.62
CA VAL A 33 -0.98 -1.81 12.17
C VAL A 33 -0.98 -0.42 11.53
N THR A 34 -1.60 0.58 12.18
CA THR A 34 -1.64 1.95 11.67
C THR A 34 -0.24 2.56 11.60
N SER A 35 0.58 2.35 12.63
CA SER A 35 1.97 2.81 12.69
C SER A 35 2.80 2.22 11.54
N VAL A 36 2.72 0.91 11.32
CA VAL A 36 3.38 0.23 10.19
C VAL A 36 2.94 0.84 8.86
N VAL A 37 1.62 0.94 8.62
CA VAL A 37 1.07 1.52 7.37
C VAL A 37 1.57 2.96 7.14
N GLN A 38 1.65 3.77 8.19
CA GLN A 38 2.17 5.15 8.08
C GLN A 38 3.66 5.18 7.71
N GLY A 39 4.45 4.21 8.17
CA GLY A 39 5.85 4.06 7.78
C GLY A 39 6.04 3.89 6.27
N HIS A 40 5.16 3.13 5.62
CA HIS A 40 5.22 2.87 4.17
C HIS A 40 4.48 3.90 3.31
N ALA A 41 3.53 4.66 3.89
CA ALA A 41 2.61 5.51 3.13
C ALA A 41 3.32 6.48 2.18
N ALA A 42 4.37 7.16 2.65
CA ALA A 42 5.11 8.11 1.82
C ALA A 42 5.84 7.44 0.65
N ALA A 43 6.34 6.21 0.81
CA ALA A 43 6.99 5.47 -0.27
C ALA A 43 5.97 4.99 -1.29
N ILE A 44 4.87 4.40 -0.83
CA ILE A 44 3.74 3.97 -1.67
C ILE A 44 3.22 5.14 -2.50
N GLU A 45 2.98 6.31 -1.90
CA GLU A 45 2.51 7.51 -2.62
C GLU A 45 3.50 7.99 -3.68
N ARG A 46 4.81 7.99 -3.37
CA ARG A 46 5.85 8.35 -4.33
C ARG A 46 5.87 7.39 -5.52
N HIS A 47 5.85 6.08 -5.27
CA HIS A 47 5.90 5.08 -6.34
C HIS A 47 4.64 5.11 -7.21
N GLN A 48 3.46 5.32 -6.61
CA GLN A 48 2.22 5.57 -7.35
C GLN A 48 2.30 6.83 -8.21
N ALA A 49 2.84 7.92 -7.67
CA ALA A 49 3.01 9.16 -8.40
C ALA A 49 3.95 8.98 -9.61
N THR A 50 5.11 8.35 -9.41
CA THR A 50 6.06 8.03 -10.48
C THR A 50 5.41 7.17 -11.57
N ALA A 51 4.76 6.06 -11.17
CA ALA A 51 4.07 5.17 -12.10
C ALA A 51 3.03 5.92 -12.94
N ARG A 52 2.24 6.79 -12.30
CA ARG A 52 1.16 7.53 -12.96
C ARG A 52 1.66 8.66 -13.85
N SER A 53 2.65 9.43 -13.42
CA SER A 53 3.16 10.57 -14.19
C SER A 53 3.91 10.12 -15.43
N ALA A 54 4.63 8.99 -15.36
CA ALA A 54 5.44 8.48 -16.44
C ALA A 54 4.67 7.61 -17.45
N ALA A 55 3.47 7.11 -17.09
CA ALA A 55 2.75 6.09 -17.87
C ALA A 55 2.50 6.41 -19.36
N ALA A 56 2.44 7.68 -19.74
CA ALA A 56 2.17 8.10 -21.11
C ALA A 56 3.42 8.47 -21.91
N GLU A 57 4.48 8.93 -21.25
CA GLU A 57 5.64 9.57 -21.89
C GLU A 57 6.95 8.78 -21.66
N ASP A 58 7.03 8.00 -20.58
CA ASP A 58 8.19 7.19 -20.20
C ASP A 58 7.72 5.85 -19.57
N PRO A 59 7.38 4.86 -20.41
CA PRO A 59 6.91 3.56 -19.93
C PRO A 59 7.93 2.82 -19.06
N ALA A 60 9.23 3.06 -19.26
CA ALA A 60 10.28 2.43 -18.46
C ALA A 60 10.28 2.97 -17.03
N SER A 61 10.20 4.30 -16.85
CA SER A 61 10.06 4.92 -15.52
C SER A 61 8.74 4.52 -14.84
N ALA A 62 7.66 4.40 -15.60
CA ALA A 62 6.40 3.92 -15.06
C ALA A 62 6.46 2.45 -14.62
N ALA A 63 7.11 1.58 -15.40
CA ALA A 63 7.35 0.20 -15.05
C ALA A 63 8.24 0.07 -13.80
N ALA A 64 9.28 0.89 -13.66
CA ALA A 64 10.10 0.95 -12.46
C ALA A 64 9.30 1.42 -11.23
N GLY A 65 8.44 2.42 -11.39
CA GLY A 65 7.53 2.87 -10.34
C GLY A 65 6.57 1.76 -9.87
N LEU A 66 6.01 0.99 -10.81
CA LEU A 66 5.15 -0.16 -10.49
C LEU A 66 5.90 -1.31 -9.81
N GLN A 67 7.15 -1.59 -10.23
CA GLN A 67 8.00 -2.58 -9.59
C GLN A 67 8.32 -2.19 -8.14
N ALA A 68 8.68 -0.93 -7.91
CA ALA A 68 8.97 -0.42 -6.58
C ALA A 68 7.71 -0.40 -5.69
N LEU A 69 6.57 -0.01 -6.25
CA LEU A 69 5.27 -0.07 -5.56
C LEU A 69 4.94 -1.50 -5.10
N ALA A 70 5.16 -2.49 -5.97
CA ALA A 70 4.93 -3.89 -5.62
C ALA A 70 5.83 -4.35 -4.47
N GLY A 71 7.13 -4.01 -4.52
CA GLY A 71 8.06 -4.34 -3.44
C GLY A 71 7.69 -3.70 -2.10
N GLU A 72 7.26 -2.44 -2.12
CA GLU A 72 6.84 -1.73 -0.91
C GLU A 72 5.55 -2.33 -0.32
N LEU A 73 4.62 -2.80 -1.16
CA LEU A 73 3.38 -3.45 -0.71
C LEU A 73 3.63 -4.86 -0.15
N GLU A 74 4.60 -5.60 -0.69
CA GLU A 74 5.05 -6.88 -0.09
C GLU A 74 5.72 -6.61 1.26
N ALA A 75 6.62 -5.63 1.34
CA ALA A 75 7.26 -5.25 2.62
C ALA A 75 6.23 -4.84 3.68
N LEU A 76 5.23 -4.03 3.30
CA LEU A 76 4.12 -3.69 4.18
C LEU A 76 3.32 -4.92 4.64
N ALA A 77 3.10 -5.89 3.75
CA ALA A 77 2.41 -7.12 4.10
C ALA A 77 3.21 -7.94 5.12
N ASP A 78 4.52 -8.06 4.92
CA ASP A 78 5.43 -8.80 5.81
C ASP A 78 5.58 -8.11 7.18
N ASP A 79 5.66 -6.78 7.21
CA ASP A 79 5.73 -6.02 8.47
C ASP A 79 4.42 -6.11 9.27
N VAL A 80 3.27 -6.20 8.60
CA VAL A 80 1.97 -6.46 9.25
C VAL A 80 1.87 -7.91 9.74
N ASP A 81 2.36 -8.88 8.97
CA ASP A 81 2.40 -10.31 9.34
C ASP A 81 3.32 -10.57 10.55
N ALA A 82 4.36 -9.75 10.72
CA ALA A 82 5.28 -9.80 11.85
C ALA A 82 4.69 -9.25 13.17
N LEU A 83 3.54 -8.58 13.12
CA LEU A 83 2.89 -8.08 14.33
C LEU A 83 2.27 -9.23 15.13
N GLU A 84 2.37 -9.16 16.46
CA GLU A 84 1.61 -10.05 17.32
C GLU A 84 0.10 -9.79 17.13
N VAL A 85 -0.61 -10.78 16.57
CA VAL A 85 -2.03 -10.67 16.24
C VAL A 85 -2.88 -11.32 17.35
N PRO A 86 -3.79 -10.57 17.98
CA PRO A 86 -4.78 -11.15 18.88
C PRO A 86 -5.66 -12.17 18.15
N PRO A 87 -6.03 -13.31 18.77
CA PRO A 87 -6.78 -14.37 18.10
C PRO A 87 -8.12 -13.91 17.52
N GLU A 88 -8.80 -12.96 18.16
CA GLU A 88 -10.04 -12.35 17.68
C GLU A 88 -9.87 -11.47 16.44
N ARG A 89 -8.62 -11.12 16.08
CA ARG A 89 -8.26 -10.31 14.90
C ARG A 89 -7.55 -11.10 13.81
N ALA A 90 -7.17 -12.37 14.05
CA ALA A 90 -6.43 -13.20 13.09
C ALA A 90 -7.04 -13.17 11.68
N ALA A 91 -8.33 -13.48 11.55
CA ALA A 91 -9.00 -13.48 10.25
C ALA A 91 -9.07 -12.09 9.57
N ALA A 92 -8.98 -11.00 10.34
CA ALA A 92 -8.92 -9.65 9.77
C ALA A 92 -7.48 -9.30 9.34
N ALA A 93 -6.47 -9.71 10.10
CA ALA A 93 -5.06 -9.60 9.74
C ALA A 93 -4.76 -10.36 8.44
N ASP A 94 -5.19 -11.62 8.35
CA ASP A 94 -5.01 -12.45 7.16
C ASP A 94 -5.58 -11.79 5.90
N ARG A 95 -6.78 -11.21 6.01
CA ARG A 95 -7.44 -10.48 4.92
C ARG A 95 -6.68 -9.22 4.52
N LEU A 96 -6.11 -8.51 5.50
CA LEU A 96 -5.33 -7.30 5.26
C LEU A 96 -4.02 -7.63 4.53
N ILE A 97 -3.28 -8.62 5.02
CA ILE A 97 -2.03 -9.12 4.41
C ILE A 97 -2.31 -9.62 2.99
N ALA A 98 -3.37 -10.41 2.81
CA ALA A 98 -3.78 -10.88 1.49
C ALA A 98 -4.13 -9.72 0.53
N ALA A 99 -4.76 -8.65 1.04
CA ALA A 99 -5.06 -7.48 0.22
C ALA A 99 -3.80 -6.74 -0.24
N TYR A 100 -2.80 -6.56 0.63
CA TYR A 100 -1.53 -5.93 0.23
C TYR A 100 -0.77 -6.76 -0.80
N ARG A 101 -0.71 -8.09 -0.61
CA ARG A 101 -0.12 -9.01 -1.60
C ARG A 101 -0.88 -9.02 -2.93
N LEU A 102 -2.21 -8.93 -2.91
CA LEU A 102 -3.02 -8.78 -4.11
C LEU A 102 -2.68 -7.48 -4.85
N LEU A 103 -2.53 -6.37 -4.13
CA LEU A 103 -2.16 -5.07 -4.72
C LEU A 103 -0.74 -5.11 -5.30
N ALA A 104 0.22 -5.75 -4.63
CA ALA A 104 1.57 -5.94 -5.13
C ALA A 104 1.56 -6.70 -6.47
N ARG A 105 0.82 -7.82 -6.51
CA ARG A 105 0.64 -8.60 -7.74
C ARG A 105 -0.02 -7.78 -8.85
N ALA A 106 -1.07 -7.03 -8.55
CA ALA A 106 -1.74 -6.19 -9.53
C ALA A 106 -0.79 -5.12 -10.11
N ALA A 107 0.09 -4.54 -9.29
CA ALA A 107 1.11 -3.61 -9.76
C ALA A 107 2.11 -4.28 -10.73
N LEU A 108 2.52 -5.52 -10.46
CA LEU A 108 3.37 -6.30 -11.37
C LEU A 108 2.65 -6.67 -12.67
N GLU A 109 1.37 -7.04 -12.61
CA GLU A 109 0.57 -7.33 -13.80
C GLU A 109 0.41 -6.08 -14.68
N LEU A 110 0.19 -4.91 -14.07
CA LEU A 110 0.18 -3.62 -14.78
C LEU A 110 1.54 -3.30 -15.40
N ARG A 111 2.64 -3.58 -14.70
CA ARG A 111 3.99 -3.41 -15.23
C ARG A 111 4.20 -4.27 -16.47
N THR A 112 3.83 -5.55 -16.42
CA THR A 112 3.93 -6.45 -17.56
C THR A 112 3.07 -5.96 -18.73
N ALA A 113 1.84 -5.53 -18.47
CA ALA A 113 0.96 -4.98 -19.50
C ALA A 113 1.52 -3.70 -20.13
N LEU A 114 2.15 -2.83 -19.33
CA LEU A 114 2.77 -1.60 -19.80
C LEU A 114 3.94 -1.89 -20.75
N LEU A 115 4.86 -2.77 -20.35
CA LEU A 115 6.01 -3.15 -21.18
C LEU A 115 5.62 -3.94 -22.43
N ALA A 116 4.53 -4.72 -22.37
CA ALA A 116 4.00 -5.42 -23.54
C ALA A 116 3.45 -4.45 -24.61
N ARG A 117 3.00 -3.25 -24.22
CA ARG A 117 2.53 -2.21 -25.14
C ARG A 117 3.67 -1.42 -25.78
N ASP A 118 4.84 -1.39 -25.15
CA ASP A 118 6.04 -0.74 -25.68
C ASP A 118 7.30 -1.58 -25.39
N PRO A 119 7.63 -2.56 -26.26
CA PRO A 119 8.75 -3.46 -26.02
C PRO A 119 10.12 -2.77 -26.09
N ALA A 120 10.21 -1.52 -26.57
CA ALA A 120 11.43 -0.73 -26.52
C ALA A 120 11.72 -0.18 -25.11
N ALA A 121 10.75 -0.25 -24.19
CA ALA A 121 10.88 0.17 -22.79
C ALA A 121 11.20 -0.99 -21.82
N ALA A 122 11.35 -2.22 -22.34
CA ALA A 122 11.55 -3.45 -21.57
C ALA A 122 13.00 -3.72 -21.17
#